data_AF-A0A9E2HFB5-F1
#
_entry.id   AF-A0A9E2HFB5-F1
#
_cell.length_a   1.000
_cell.length_b   1.000
_cell.length_c   1.000
_cell.angle_alpha   90.00
_cell.angle_beta   90.00
_cell.angle_gamma   90.00
#
_symmetry.space_group_name_H-M   'P 1'
#
loop_
_entity.id
_entity.type
_entity.pdbx_description
1 polymer ?
#
loop_
_entity_poly.entity_id
_entity_poly.type
_entity_poly.pdbx_seq_one_letter_code
_entity_poly.pdbx_strand_id
1 'polypeptide(L)'
;VEKGGLRVTTSLDLDLQEYAESAIATEVAKLQKANVSNAAALITIPRTGEILAMIGSNNYFDETIDGNVNVTTRLRQPGSSIKPINYAVGLLKGFTPSTMFLDVPVCFNVPGQRVYCPRNYDGQFHGVVQMRFALGNSFNIPAVKMLTANGVESMVATASAMGITTFQDPSRYGLSLTLGGGEVKMVDMAVAFGVFANSGLKVDLTPILKVETYTGKILEQIDLENQLPVGEKVLPPEVTYLISHILLDNNARSQAFGSSSQLVIPGHAVSVKTGTTDDLRDNWTIGFTPSFLVAAWTGNNDNTPMSPWLVSGVSGAAPIWQKIMARVLAGKPDEWPKKPENIVGIQVCQLSGFRPNPEFPCATRFEYFIKGQEPSLEPNLKKGVWIDKSTNRPPLPGVTENLEMQDHIMLSDPVQKDYCLDCPKELDDKGQIKEPPYNISIK
;
A
#
# COMPACT_ATOMS: atom_id res chain seq x y z
N VAL A 1 -23.86 -32.51 7.11
CA VAL A 1 -22.73 -33.41 6.78
C VAL A 1 -22.74 -34.65 7.65
N GLU A 2 -22.84 -34.54 8.98
CA GLU A 2 -22.74 -35.71 9.89
C GLU A 2 -24.00 -36.57 10.09
N LYS A 3 -25.21 -36.11 9.73
CA LYS A 3 -26.46 -36.86 10.01
C LYS A 3 -27.47 -37.00 8.85
N GLY A 4 -27.18 -36.47 7.65
CA GLY A 4 -28.17 -36.37 6.57
C GLY A 4 -27.65 -36.48 5.13
N GLY A 5 -26.41 -36.93 4.92
CA GLY A 5 -25.86 -37.16 3.58
C GLY A 5 -25.81 -35.92 2.68
N LEU A 6 -25.47 -34.74 3.21
CA LEU A 6 -25.36 -33.54 2.37
C LEU A 6 -24.13 -33.63 1.45
N ARG A 7 -24.27 -33.15 0.22
CA ARG A 7 -23.17 -32.87 -0.71
C ARG A 7 -22.95 -31.36 -0.74
N VAL A 8 -21.71 -30.94 -0.53
CA VAL A 8 -21.30 -29.53 -0.51
C VAL A 8 -20.27 -29.33 -1.60
N THR A 9 -20.57 -28.46 -2.56
CA THR A 9 -19.65 -28.01 -3.60
C THR A 9 -19.04 -26.69 -3.15
N THR A 10 -17.71 -26.62 -3.15
CA THR A 10 -16.94 -25.42 -2.79
C THR A 10 -16.30 -24.82 -4.04
N SER A 11 -15.72 -23.63 -3.90
CA SER A 11 -14.90 -23.00 -4.94
C SER A 11 -13.45 -23.50 -4.97
N LEU A 12 -13.09 -24.50 -4.13
CA LEU A 12 -11.73 -25.00 -4.00
C LEU A 12 -11.21 -25.56 -5.33
N ASP A 13 -10.09 -25.01 -5.78
CA ASP A 13 -9.25 -25.60 -6.82
C ASP A 13 -8.16 -26.42 -6.13
N LEU A 14 -8.32 -27.74 -6.14
CA LEU A 14 -7.44 -28.66 -5.41
C LEU A 14 -6.00 -28.61 -5.94
N ASP A 15 -5.81 -28.55 -7.27
CA ASP A 15 -4.48 -28.52 -7.88
C ASP A 15 -3.75 -27.22 -7.51
N LEU A 16 -4.47 -26.10 -7.44
CA LEU A 16 -3.93 -24.82 -7.02
C LEU A 16 -3.61 -24.80 -5.51
N GLN A 17 -4.47 -25.39 -4.68
CA GLN A 17 -4.25 -25.54 -3.24
C GLN A 17 -2.95 -26.32 -2.98
N GLU A 18 -2.78 -27.51 -3.56
CA GLU A 18 -1.59 -28.34 -3.40
C GLU A 18 -0.32 -27.64 -3.91
N TYR A 19 -0.41 -26.91 -5.03
CA TYR A 19 0.69 -26.11 -5.53
C TYR A 19 1.09 -25.01 -4.55
N ALA A 20 0.12 -24.28 -3.99
CA ALA A 20 0.37 -23.18 -3.07
C ALA A 20 0.96 -23.68 -1.73
N GLU A 21 0.50 -24.82 -1.21
CA GLU A 21 1.10 -25.49 -0.05
C GLU A 21 2.57 -25.84 -0.30
N SER A 22 2.88 -26.43 -1.45
CA SER A 22 4.26 -26.77 -1.85
C SER A 22 5.14 -25.52 -2.03
N ALA A 23 4.59 -24.46 -2.63
CA ALA A 23 5.29 -23.18 -2.79
C ALA A 23 5.63 -22.55 -1.43
N ILE A 24 4.68 -22.55 -0.49
CA ILE A 24 4.89 -22.10 0.89
C ILE A 24 5.99 -22.92 1.57
N ALA A 25 5.87 -24.26 1.58
CA ALA A 25 6.85 -25.14 2.21
C ALA A 25 8.27 -24.91 1.68
N THR A 26 8.39 -24.73 0.36
CA THR A 26 9.68 -24.48 -0.29
C THR A 26 10.30 -23.14 0.12
N GLU A 27 9.52 -22.07 0.19
CA GLU A 27 10.05 -20.74 0.53
C GLU A 27 10.32 -20.60 2.03
N VAL A 28 9.46 -21.13 2.90
CA VAL A 28 9.70 -21.13 4.35
C VAL A 28 10.99 -21.89 4.69
N ALA A 29 11.24 -23.03 4.05
CA ALA A 29 12.48 -23.79 4.24
C ALA A 29 13.75 -22.96 3.95
N LYS A 30 13.70 -22.02 2.99
CA LYS A 30 14.81 -21.12 2.68
C LYS A 30 15.00 -20.02 3.72
N LEU A 31 13.93 -19.65 4.43
CA LEU A 31 13.89 -18.54 5.38
C LEU A 31 14.12 -18.96 6.84
N GLN A 32 14.38 -20.22 7.13
CA GLN A 32 14.66 -20.71 8.49
C GLN A 32 15.77 -19.92 9.19
N LYS A 33 16.86 -19.60 8.48
CA LYS A 33 17.98 -18.78 9.02
C LYS A 33 17.59 -17.34 9.33
N ALA A 34 16.44 -16.91 8.82
CA ALA A 34 15.88 -15.58 9.01
C ALA A 34 14.79 -15.56 10.09
N ASN A 35 14.68 -16.63 10.89
CA ASN A 35 13.69 -16.80 11.95
C ASN A 35 12.24 -16.70 11.42
N VAL A 36 11.98 -17.35 10.29
CA VAL A 36 10.63 -17.52 9.72
C VAL A 36 10.27 -18.98 9.85
N SER A 37 9.21 -19.28 10.61
CA SER A 37 8.71 -20.65 10.81
C SER A 37 7.37 -20.91 10.13
N ASN A 38 6.60 -19.88 9.83
CA ASN A 38 5.26 -20.01 9.29
C ASN A 38 4.98 -19.07 8.10
N ALA A 39 3.97 -19.44 7.31
CA ALA A 39 3.46 -18.67 6.19
C ALA A 39 2.00 -19.02 5.90
N ALA A 40 1.31 -18.14 5.18
CA ALA A 40 -0.08 -18.32 4.79
C ALA A 40 -0.31 -17.70 3.41
N ALA A 41 -1.31 -18.21 2.69
CA ALA A 41 -1.75 -17.63 1.44
C ALA A 41 -3.26 -17.75 1.25
N LEU A 42 -3.82 -16.79 0.52
CA LEU A 42 -5.22 -16.78 0.12
C LEU A 42 -5.31 -16.37 -1.35
N ILE A 43 -5.95 -17.21 -2.15
CA ILE A 43 -6.17 -16.99 -3.58
C ILE A 43 -7.66 -16.88 -3.82
N THR A 44 -8.10 -15.77 -4.42
CA THR A 44 -9.52 -15.50 -4.66
C THR A 44 -9.78 -15.02 -6.08
N ILE A 45 -11.03 -15.15 -6.53
CA ILE A 45 -11.57 -14.43 -7.69
C ILE A 45 -12.28 -13.18 -7.16
N PRO A 46 -11.73 -11.97 -7.32
CA PRO A 46 -12.31 -10.76 -6.75
C PRO A 46 -13.76 -10.54 -7.14
N ARG A 47 -14.11 -10.80 -8.41
CA ARG A 47 -15.44 -10.51 -8.97
C ARG A 47 -16.57 -11.32 -8.32
N THR A 48 -16.28 -12.54 -7.90
CA THR A 48 -17.28 -13.50 -7.37
C THR A 48 -17.08 -13.81 -5.88
N GLY A 49 -15.94 -13.43 -5.32
CA GLY A 49 -15.57 -13.74 -3.94
C GLY A 49 -15.07 -15.18 -3.75
N GLU A 50 -15.06 -16.00 -4.78
CA GLU A 50 -14.64 -17.41 -4.70
C GLU A 50 -13.25 -17.54 -4.07
N ILE A 51 -13.11 -18.47 -3.13
CA ILE A 51 -11.83 -18.84 -2.53
C ILE A 51 -11.31 -20.08 -3.25
N LEU A 52 -10.33 -19.88 -4.13
CA LEU A 52 -9.74 -20.96 -4.91
C LEU A 52 -8.78 -21.79 -4.07
N ALA A 53 -8.04 -21.14 -3.17
CA ALA A 53 -7.14 -21.79 -2.24
C ALA A 53 -6.95 -20.95 -0.97
N MET A 54 -6.87 -21.61 0.18
CA MET A 54 -6.65 -21.00 1.50
C MET A 54 -5.67 -21.86 2.30
N ILE A 55 -4.49 -21.31 2.56
CA ILE A 55 -3.42 -21.98 3.31
C ILE A 55 -3.22 -21.19 4.59
N GLY A 56 -3.60 -21.80 5.72
CA GLY A 56 -3.55 -21.17 7.03
C GLY A 56 -2.19 -21.22 7.72
N SER A 57 -1.32 -22.15 7.33
CA SER A 57 0.00 -22.38 7.91
C SER A 57 0.89 -23.14 6.92
N ASN A 58 2.21 -23.06 7.13
CA ASN A 58 3.23 -23.81 6.43
C ASN A 58 3.09 -25.35 6.57
N ASN A 59 2.65 -25.82 7.74
CA ASN A 59 2.39 -27.24 7.96
C ASN A 59 1.33 -27.41 9.05
N TYR A 60 0.14 -27.85 8.66
CA TYR A 60 -1.00 -28.01 9.58
C TYR A 60 -0.72 -28.95 10.77
N PHE A 61 0.10 -29.98 10.56
CA PHE A 61 0.37 -31.01 11.56
C PHE A 61 1.62 -30.71 12.41
N ASP A 62 2.29 -29.58 12.19
CA ASP A 62 3.46 -29.19 12.98
C ASP A 62 3.03 -28.44 14.25
N GLU A 63 3.01 -29.14 15.38
CA GLU A 63 2.66 -28.56 16.68
C GLU A 63 3.71 -27.55 17.18
N THR A 64 4.94 -27.57 16.67
CA THR A 64 6.01 -26.66 17.14
C THR A 64 5.83 -25.22 16.68
N ILE A 65 4.99 -25.01 15.65
CA ILE A 65 4.67 -23.70 15.09
C ILE A 65 3.19 -23.35 15.25
N ASP A 66 2.44 -24.09 16.07
CA ASP A 66 0.97 -24.04 16.14
C ASP A 66 0.32 -24.20 14.75
N GLY A 67 0.73 -25.21 13.98
CA GLY A 67 0.36 -25.38 12.58
C GLY A 67 -1.15 -25.44 12.29
N ASN A 68 -1.95 -25.86 13.26
CA ASN A 68 -3.41 -25.88 13.17
C ASN A 68 -4.06 -24.50 13.31
N VAL A 69 -3.30 -23.43 13.57
CA VAL A 69 -3.78 -22.06 13.61
C VAL A 69 -3.87 -21.50 12.18
N ASN A 70 -5.11 -21.26 11.72
CA ASN A 70 -5.34 -20.62 10.44
C ASN A 70 -5.06 -19.11 10.48
N VAL A 71 -3.86 -18.71 10.06
CA VAL A 71 -3.42 -17.30 10.03
C VAL A 71 -4.30 -16.42 9.15
N THR A 72 -4.95 -16.97 8.11
CA THR A 72 -5.78 -16.15 7.21
C THR A 72 -6.98 -15.48 7.90
N THR A 73 -7.39 -16.02 9.05
CA THR A 73 -8.50 -15.51 9.88
C THR A 73 -8.03 -14.91 11.21
N ARG A 74 -6.73 -14.90 11.48
CA ARG A 74 -6.13 -14.32 12.69
C ARG A 74 -5.78 -12.85 12.47
N LEU A 75 -5.74 -12.13 13.59
CA LEU A 75 -5.27 -10.75 13.62
C LEU A 75 -3.76 -10.73 13.42
N ARG A 76 -3.32 -9.93 12.44
CA ARG A 76 -1.93 -9.68 12.09
C ARG A 76 -1.78 -8.23 11.66
N GLN A 77 -0.61 -7.63 11.85
CA GLN A 77 -0.40 -6.27 11.41
C GLN A 77 -0.13 -6.26 9.89
N PRO A 78 -0.85 -5.45 9.08
CA PRO A 78 -0.68 -5.44 7.62
C PRO A 78 0.61 -4.75 7.17
N GLY A 79 1.30 -4.05 8.07
CA GLY A 79 2.40 -3.16 7.74
C GLY A 79 1.99 -2.14 6.67
N SER A 80 2.93 -1.82 5.78
CA SER A 80 2.70 -0.93 4.64
C SER A 80 1.67 -1.41 3.59
N SER A 81 1.15 -2.64 3.67
CA SER A 81 0.13 -3.12 2.72
C SER A 81 -1.20 -2.38 2.86
N ILE A 82 -1.42 -1.67 3.97
CA ILE A 82 -2.62 -0.84 4.21
C ILE A 82 -2.59 0.52 3.47
N LYS A 83 -1.41 0.98 3.03
CA LYS A 83 -1.21 2.30 2.39
C LYS A 83 -2.14 2.57 1.19
N PRO A 84 -2.42 1.63 0.27
CA PRO A 84 -3.31 1.87 -0.86
C PRO A 84 -4.68 2.43 -0.45
N ILE A 85 -5.23 1.99 0.69
CA ILE A 85 -6.51 2.51 1.21
C ILE A 85 -6.36 3.98 1.62
N ASN A 86 -5.29 4.33 2.35
CA ASN A 86 -5.03 5.72 2.74
C ASN A 86 -4.84 6.62 1.51
N TYR A 87 -4.10 6.18 0.49
CA TYR A 87 -3.96 6.95 -0.75
C TYR A 87 -5.28 7.03 -1.53
N ALA A 88 -6.13 6.00 -1.50
CA ALA A 88 -7.47 6.05 -2.08
C ALA A 88 -8.35 7.13 -1.41
N VAL A 89 -8.29 7.25 -0.07
CA VAL A 89 -8.93 8.36 0.66
C VAL A 89 -8.38 9.70 0.20
N GLY A 90 -7.07 9.80 -0.04
CA GLY A 90 -6.46 11.01 -0.59
C GLY A 90 -7.04 11.40 -1.95
N LEU A 91 -7.15 10.44 -2.86
CA LEU A 91 -7.75 10.64 -4.18
C LEU A 91 -9.22 11.07 -4.10
N LEU A 92 -9.99 10.49 -3.16
CA LEU A 92 -11.37 10.93 -2.88
C LEU A 92 -11.44 12.40 -2.42
N LYS A 93 -10.41 12.88 -1.72
CA LYS A 93 -10.29 14.26 -1.23
C LYS A 93 -9.66 15.22 -2.23
N GLY A 94 -9.42 14.78 -3.47
CA GLY A 94 -8.89 15.63 -4.55
C GLY A 94 -7.36 15.72 -4.58
N PHE A 95 -6.64 14.94 -3.76
CA PHE A 95 -5.22 14.70 -4.03
C PHE A 95 -5.08 13.87 -5.30
N THR A 96 -3.90 13.90 -5.90
CA THR A 96 -3.65 13.35 -7.23
C THR A 96 -2.37 12.51 -7.26
N PRO A 97 -2.19 11.62 -8.25
CA PRO A 97 -0.93 10.87 -8.39
C PRO A 97 0.32 11.75 -8.54
N SER A 98 0.17 13.02 -8.94
CA SER A 98 1.27 14.00 -8.98
C SER A 98 1.43 14.85 -7.72
N THR A 99 0.55 14.72 -6.73
CA THR A 99 0.67 15.46 -5.46
C THR A 99 2.04 15.23 -4.86
N MET A 100 2.78 16.32 -4.65
CA MET A 100 4.13 16.30 -4.11
C MET A 100 4.10 16.20 -2.59
N PHE A 101 5.03 15.40 -2.06
CA PHE A 101 5.33 15.22 -0.65
C PHE A 101 6.82 15.44 -0.41
N LEU A 102 7.13 16.05 0.73
CA LEU A 102 8.50 16.18 1.21
C LEU A 102 8.82 14.99 2.12
N ASP A 103 9.57 14.03 1.60
CA ASP A 103 10.15 12.92 2.33
C ASP A 103 11.46 13.34 3.00
N VAL A 104 11.34 14.12 4.07
CA VAL A 104 12.42 14.76 4.84
C VAL A 104 12.15 14.55 6.34
N PRO A 105 13.13 14.77 7.25
CA PRO A 105 12.89 14.62 8.69
C PRO A 105 11.68 15.44 9.14
N VAL A 106 10.73 14.80 9.80
CA VAL A 106 9.52 15.43 10.29
C VAL A 106 9.02 14.71 11.54
N CYS A 107 8.44 15.45 12.46
CA CYS A 107 7.77 14.92 13.63
C CYS A 107 6.35 15.47 13.73
N PHE A 108 5.43 14.61 14.12
CA PHE A 108 4.01 14.92 14.28
C PHE A 108 3.71 15.03 15.77
N ASN A 109 3.16 16.18 16.17
CA ASN A 109 2.69 16.42 17.52
C ASN A 109 1.17 16.37 17.55
N VAL A 110 0.62 15.21 17.90
CA VAL A 110 -0.82 15.02 18.08
C VAL A 110 -1.14 15.19 19.56
N PRO A 111 -2.06 16.10 19.94
CA PRO A 111 -2.43 16.31 21.34
C PRO A 111 -2.79 15.00 22.05
N GLY A 112 -2.20 14.77 23.22
CA GLY A 112 -2.43 13.56 24.01
C GLY A 112 -1.64 12.32 23.56
N GLN A 113 -0.80 12.43 22.52
CA GLN A 113 0.09 11.35 22.08
C GLN A 113 1.56 11.74 22.25
N ARG A 114 2.44 10.74 22.27
CA ARG A 114 3.89 10.98 22.18
C ARG A 114 4.21 11.56 20.81
N VAL A 115 5.21 12.43 20.75
CA VAL A 115 5.74 12.95 19.49
C VAL A 115 6.14 11.78 18.60
N TYR A 116 5.61 11.75 17.37
CA TYR A 116 5.82 10.68 16.43
C TYR A 116 6.72 11.15 15.27
N CYS A 117 7.93 10.59 15.18
CA CYS A 117 8.89 10.92 14.14
C CYS A 117 9.15 9.68 13.25
N PRO A 118 8.34 9.46 12.20
CA PRO A 118 8.49 8.30 11.33
C PRO A 118 9.83 8.34 10.55
N ARG A 119 10.34 7.15 10.22
CA ARG A 119 11.47 6.96 9.30
C ARG A 119 11.05 6.02 8.17
N ASN A 120 11.72 6.14 7.02
CA ASN A 120 11.60 5.13 5.98
C ASN A 120 12.33 3.85 6.40
N TYR A 121 11.90 2.73 5.82
CA TYR A 121 12.44 1.41 6.12
C TYR A 121 13.96 1.30 5.87
N ASP A 122 14.45 1.97 4.82
CA ASP A 122 15.88 2.05 4.48
C ASP A 122 16.66 3.04 5.36
N GLY A 123 16.00 3.71 6.29
CA GLY A 123 16.59 4.73 7.16
C GLY A 123 16.99 6.02 6.43
N GLN A 124 16.55 6.22 5.19
CA GLN A 124 16.90 7.38 4.36
C GLN A 124 15.70 8.35 4.21
N PHE A 125 16.00 9.53 3.67
CA PHE A 125 15.03 10.55 3.28
C PHE A 125 15.17 10.80 1.78
N HIS A 126 14.09 10.68 1.02
CA HIS A 126 14.14 10.74 -0.45
C HIS A 126 13.90 12.14 -1.02
N GLY A 127 13.73 13.15 -0.16
CA GLY A 127 13.51 14.53 -0.57
C GLY A 127 12.14 14.72 -1.22
N VAL A 128 12.09 15.30 -2.41
CA VAL A 128 10.82 15.61 -3.08
C VAL A 128 10.33 14.38 -3.83
N VAL A 129 9.16 13.88 -3.45
CA VAL A 129 8.55 12.69 -4.07
C VAL A 129 7.07 12.93 -4.38
N GLN A 130 6.58 12.44 -5.52
CA GLN A 130 5.16 12.53 -5.85
C GLN A 130 4.41 11.27 -5.40
N MET A 131 3.10 11.38 -5.16
CA MET A 131 2.23 10.30 -4.67
C MET A 131 2.46 8.96 -5.40
N ARG A 132 2.53 8.96 -6.75
CA ARG A 132 2.83 7.76 -7.54
C ARG A 132 4.07 7.02 -7.03
N PHE A 133 5.17 7.74 -6.89
CA PHE A 133 6.44 7.17 -6.49
C PHE A 133 6.48 6.86 -4.99
N ALA A 134 5.82 7.66 -4.17
CA ALA A 134 5.73 7.42 -2.73
C ALA A 134 4.94 6.15 -2.40
N LEU A 135 3.79 5.93 -3.04
CA LEU A 135 3.01 4.70 -2.89
C LEU A 135 3.72 3.50 -3.54
N GLY A 136 4.26 3.67 -4.75
CA GLY A 136 4.98 2.63 -5.48
C GLY A 136 6.19 2.11 -4.69
N ASN A 137 7.09 2.99 -4.24
CA ASN A 137 8.24 2.64 -3.41
C ASN A 137 7.89 2.38 -1.94
N SER A 138 6.63 2.57 -1.54
CA SER A 138 6.15 2.34 -0.18
C SER A 138 6.85 3.20 0.88
N PHE A 139 7.16 4.47 0.58
CA PHE A 139 7.77 5.38 1.56
C PHE A 139 6.83 5.67 2.73
N ASN A 140 7.39 5.78 3.93
CA ASN A 140 6.65 5.89 5.18
C ASN A 140 6.21 7.34 5.43
N ILE A 141 7.12 8.29 5.28
CA ILE A 141 6.86 9.69 5.63
C ILE A 141 5.75 10.31 4.76
N PRO A 142 5.76 10.17 3.42
CA PRO A 142 4.63 10.62 2.59
C PRO A 142 3.30 9.95 2.96
N ALA A 143 3.31 8.67 3.36
CA ALA A 143 2.08 7.97 3.76
C ALA A 143 1.52 8.52 5.09
N VAL A 144 2.39 8.85 6.05
CA VAL A 144 2.00 9.51 7.30
C VAL A 144 1.48 10.92 7.04
N LYS A 145 2.13 11.68 6.15
CA LYS A 145 1.63 12.99 5.71
C LYS A 145 0.27 12.89 5.02
N MET A 146 0.07 11.89 4.18
CA MET A 146 -1.23 11.59 3.57
C MET A 146 -2.29 11.28 4.64
N LEU A 147 -1.99 10.43 5.63
CA LEU A 147 -2.94 10.13 6.71
C LEU A 147 -3.24 11.37 7.56
N THR A 148 -2.26 12.24 7.76
CA THR A 148 -2.45 13.52 8.47
C THR A 148 -3.42 14.42 7.71
N ALA A 149 -3.27 14.54 6.39
CA ALA A 149 -4.18 15.31 5.55
C ALA A 149 -5.58 14.67 5.43
N ASN A 150 -5.65 13.34 5.42
CA ASN A 150 -6.91 12.60 5.33
C ASN A 150 -7.66 12.53 6.67
N GLY A 151 -6.97 12.53 7.79
CA GLY A 151 -7.55 12.21 9.09
C GLY A 151 -7.78 10.71 9.29
N VAL A 152 -7.57 10.24 10.52
CA VAL A 152 -7.72 8.83 10.92
C VAL A 152 -9.17 8.34 10.74
N GLU A 153 -10.16 9.20 11.01
CA GLU A 153 -11.58 8.88 10.88
C GLU A 153 -11.95 8.50 9.43
N SER A 154 -11.54 9.30 8.45
CA SER A 154 -11.79 8.98 7.03
C SER A 154 -11.10 7.69 6.60
N MET A 155 -9.87 7.45 7.08
CA MET A 155 -9.15 6.21 6.80
C MET A 155 -9.86 4.99 7.37
N VAL A 156 -10.31 5.05 8.63
CA VAL A 156 -11.06 3.97 9.29
C VAL A 156 -12.36 3.73 8.56
N ALA A 157 -13.18 4.77 8.33
CA ALA A 157 -14.47 4.63 7.66
C ALA A 157 -14.35 3.99 6.26
N THR A 158 -13.38 4.45 5.45
CA THR A 158 -13.15 3.86 4.11
C THR A 158 -12.63 2.43 4.21
N ALA A 159 -11.71 2.12 5.14
CA ALA A 159 -11.25 0.76 5.36
C ALA A 159 -12.38 -0.19 5.77
N SER A 160 -13.27 0.22 6.67
CA SER A 160 -14.44 -0.58 7.08
C SER A 160 -15.40 -0.79 5.91
N ALA A 161 -15.69 0.27 5.15
CA ALA A 161 -16.53 0.18 3.97
C ALA A 161 -15.97 -0.80 2.93
N MET A 162 -14.64 -0.84 2.77
CA MET A 162 -13.94 -1.78 1.89
C MET A 162 -13.86 -3.22 2.43
N GLY A 163 -14.31 -3.50 3.66
CA GLY A 163 -14.37 -4.85 4.22
C GLY A 163 -13.41 -5.15 5.36
N ILE A 164 -12.65 -4.16 5.87
CA ILE A 164 -11.81 -4.35 7.06
C ILE A 164 -12.69 -4.33 8.31
N THR A 165 -12.96 -5.52 8.86
CA THR A 165 -13.93 -5.69 9.96
C THR A 165 -13.41 -5.22 11.31
N THR A 166 -12.09 -5.11 11.47
CA THR A 166 -11.42 -4.78 12.73
C THR A 166 -11.35 -3.28 13.01
N PHE A 167 -11.48 -2.44 11.98
CA PHE A 167 -11.38 -0.99 12.10
C PHE A 167 -12.78 -0.42 12.31
N GLN A 168 -13.22 -0.28 13.55
CA GLN A 168 -14.58 0.20 13.88
C GLN A 168 -14.58 1.48 14.72
N ASP A 169 -13.54 1.68 15.52
CA ASP A 169 -13.43 2.82 16.43
C ASP A 169 -12.16 3.63 16.09
N PRO A 170 -12.29 4.79 15.42
CA PRO A 170 -11.14 5.61 15.03
C PRO A 170 -10.36 6.15 16.23
N SER A 171 -10.97 6.25 17.43
CA SER A 171 -10.28 6.75 18.64
C SER A 171 -9.16 5.83 19.13
N ARG A 172 -9.17 4.56 18.68
CA ARG A 172 -8.15 3.56 19.01
C ARG A 172 -6.88 3.69 18.18
N TYR A 173 -6.87 4.55 17.17
CA TYR A 173 -5.79 4.61 16.19
C TYR A 173 -5.13 6.00 16.14
N GLY A 174 -3.86 6.00 15.78
CA GLY A 174 -3.08 7.21 15.50
C GLY A 174 -2.49 7.18 14.10
N LEU A 175 -1.54 8.08 13.83
CA LEU A 175 -0.91 8.21 12.52
C LEU A 175 -0.08 6.97 12.09
N SER A 176 0.29 6.10 13.03
CA SER A 176 0.92 4.81 12.70
C SER A 176 -0.02 3.82 12.01
N LEU A 177 -1.33 4.08 11.98
CA LEU A 177 -2.31 3.23 11.29
C LEU A 177 -1.95 3.00 9.82
N THR A 178 -1.48 4.04 9.12
CA THR A 178 -1.07 3.91 7.70
C THR A 178 0.18 3.07 7.49
N LEU A 179 0.91 2.73 8.56
CA LEU A 179 2.07 1.84 8.53
C LEU A 179 1.76 0.47 9.16
N GLY A 180 0.49 0.17 9.44
CA GLY A 180 0.05 -1.12 9.96
C GLY A 180 -0.14 -1.16 11.47
N GLY A 181 -0.24 -0.01 12.15
CA GLY A 181 -0.52 0.09 13.59
C GLY A 181 -1.92 -0.40 14.03
N GLY A 182 -2.70 -1.01 13.12
CA GLY A 182 -3.96 -1.68 13.41
C GLY A 182 -3.98 -3.07 12.77
N GLU A 183 -4.33 -4.09 13.55
CA GLU A 183 -4.37 -5.47 13.08
C GLU A 183 -5.58 -5.76 12.19
N VAL A 184 -5.40 -6.62 11.21
CA VAL A 184 -6.40 -7.04 10.22
C VAL A 184 -6.37 -8.56 10.05
N LYS A 185 -7.37 -9.10 9.34
CA LYS A 185 -7.37 -10.48 8.86
C LYS A 185 -6.97 -10.52 7.39
N MET A 186 -6.36 -11.62 6.93
CA MET A 186 -6.03 -11.79 5.51
C MET A 186 -7.28 -11.81 4.63
N VAL A 187 -8.36 -12.45 5.10
CA VAL A 187 -9.66 -12.47 4.40
C VAL A 187 -10.22 -11.07 4.20
N ASP A 188 -10.14 -10.21 5.22
CA ASP A 188 -10.57 -8.81 5.13
C ASP A 188 -9.72 -8.03 4.11
N MET A 189 -8.41 -8.25 4.10
CA MET A 189 -7.50 -7.63 3.14
C MET A 189 -7.74 -8.10 1.71
N ALA A 190 -8.11 -9.37 1.50
CA ALA A 190 -8.49 -9.88 0.19
C ALA A 190 -9.77 -9.21 -0.34
N VAL A 191 -10.78 -9.02 0.52
CA VAL A 191 -12.00 -8.26 0.16
C VAL A 191 -11.64 -6.80 -0.17
N ALA A 192 -10.85 -6.14 0.68
CA ALA A 192 -10.47 -4.75 0.48
C ALA A 192 -9.65 -4.52 -0.80
N PHE A 193 -8.69 -5.40 -1.12
CA PHE A 193 -7.95 -5.32 -2.38
C PHE A 193 -8.82 -5.76 -3.58
N GLY A 194 -9.79 -6.64 -3.35
CA GLY A 194 -10.82 -6.99 -4.32
C GLY A 194 -11.63 -5.79 -4.80
N VAL A 195 -11.88 -4.80 -3.94
CA VAL A 195 -12.50 -3.52 -4.34
C VAL A 195 -11.70 -2.83 -5.45
N PHE A 196 -10.36 -2.82 -5.37
CA PHE A 196 -9.53 -2.23 -6.42
C PHE A 196 -9.58 -3.02 -7.73
N ALA A 197 -9.56 -4.36 -7.65
CA ALA A 197 -9.71 -5.25 -8.80
C ALA A 197 -11.08 -5.10 -9.48
N ASN A 198 -12.13 -4.91 -8.68
CA ASN A 198 -13.52 -4.84 -9.11
C ASN A 198 -14.02 -3.43 -9.44
N SER A 199 -13.11 -2.50 -9.72
CA SER A 199 -13.48 -1.11 -10.08
C SER A 199 -14.39 -0.41 -9.06
N GLY A 200 -14.19 -0.71 -7.76
CA GLY A 200 -14.87 -0.05 -6.65
C GLY A 200 -16.02 -0.83 -6.01
N LEU A 201 -16.31 -2.04 -6.49
CA LEU A 201 -17.34 -2.91 -5.91
C LEU A 201 -16.73 -3.83 -4.85
N LYS A 202 -17.26 -3.77 -3.63
CA LYS A 202 -16.96 -4.75 -2.57
C LYS A 202 -17.80 -5.99 -2.81
N VAL A 203 -17.13 -7.14 -2.89
CA VAL A 203 -17.74 -8.46 -2.99
C VAL A 203 -17.22 -9.29 -1.82
N ASP A 204 -18.14 -9.86 -1.05
CA ASP A 204 -17.80 -10.73 0.08
C ASP A 204 -17.26 -12.08 -0.42
N LEU A 205 -16.50 -12.79 0.43
CA LEU A 205 -15.94 -14.09 0.05
C LEU A 205 -17.01 -15.20 -0.01
N THR A 206 -16.86 -16.08 -1.00
CA THR A 206 -17.83 -17.12 -1.36
C THR A 206 -17.13 -18.50 -1.37
N PRO A 207 -16.95 -19.15 -0.20
CA PRO A 207 -16.25 -20.45 -0.14
C PRO A 207 -17.13 -21.65 -0.56
N ILE A 208 -18.46 -21.53 -0.48
CA ILE A 208 -19.42 -22.60 -0.75
C ILE A 208 -20.30 -22.18 -1.91
N LEU A 209 -20.36 -22.98 -2.97
CA LEU A 209 -21.12 -22.69 -4.19
C LEU A 209 -22.50 -23.36 -4.19
N LYS A 210 -22.60 -24.57 -3.62
CA LYS A 210 -23.83 -25.36 -3.64
C LYS A 210 -23.91 -26.29 -2.46
N VAL A 211 -25.09 -26.39 -1.86
CA VAL A 211 -25.42 -27.40 -0.85
C VAL A 211 -26.66 -28.16 -1.32
N GLU A 212 -26.55 -29.48 -1.40
CA GLU A 212 -27.66 -30.37 -1.77
C GLU A 212 -27.75 -31.59 -0.84
N THR A 213 -28.92 -32.20 -0.80
CA THR A 213 -29.16 -33.46 -0.09
C THR A 213 -28.61 -34.65 -0.89
N TYR A 214 -28.47 -35.82 -0.26
CA TYR A 214 -28.04 -37.05 -0.95
C TYR A 214 -28.98 -37.48 -2.09
N THR A 215 -30.24 -37.03 -2.07
CA THR A 215 -31.24 -37.29 -3.12
C THR A 215 -31.21 -36.27 -4.26
N GLY A 216 -30.30 -35.28 -4.21
CA GLY A 216 -30.14 -34.24 -5.24
C GLY A 216 -31.05 -33.02 -5.06
N LYS A 217 -31.84 -32.93 -3.98
CA LYS A 217 -32.58 -31.68 -3.67
C LYS A 217 -31.58 -30.59 -3.27
N ILE A 218 -31.55 -29.50 -4.04
CA ILE A 218 -30.75 -28.30 -3.78
C ILE A 218 -31.34 -27.55 -2.59
N LEU A 219 -30.50 -27.22 -1.61
CA LEU A 219 -30.85 -26.42 -0.44
C LEU A 219 -30.40 -24.98 -0.61
N GLU A 220 -29.20 -24.80 -1.15
CA GLU A 220 -28.58 -23.51 -1.43
C GLU A 220 -27.72 -23.64 -2.68
N GLN A 221 -27.72 -22.62 -3.53
CA GLN A 221 -26.85 -22.53 -4.69
C GLN A 221 -26.61 -21.06 -5.02
N ILE A 222 -25.36 -20.73 -5.27
CA ILE A 222 -24.94 -19.43 -5.76
C ILE A 222 -24.86 -19.52 -7.28
N ASP A 223 -25.54 -18.59 -7.95
CA ASP A 223 -25.52 -18.47 -9.40
C ASP A 223 -24.49 -17.42 -9.81
N LEU A 224 -23.24 -17.85 -9.96
CA LEU A 224 -22.12 -16.96 -10.29
C LEU A 224 -22.27 -16.29 -11.66
N GLU A 225 -23.00 -16.90 -12.60
CA GLU A 225 -23.18 -16.38 -13.96
C GLU A 225 -24.27 -15.30 -14.03
N ASN A 226 -25.38 -15.49 -13.28
CA ASN A 226 -26.50 -14.53 -13.30
C ASN A 226 -26.47 -13.54 -12.12
N GLN A 227 -25.60 -13.72 -11.11
CA GLN A 227 -25.39 -12.78 -9.98
C GLN A 227 -24.14 -11.90 -10.16
N LEU A 228 -23.70 -11.66 -11.40
CA LEU A 228 -22.60 -10.75 -11.73
C LEU A 228 -22.85 -9.32 -11.21
N PRO A 229 -21.79 -8.67 -10.71
CA PRO A 229 -21.52 -8.55 -9.28
C PRO A 229 -22.62 -7.76 -8.54
N VAL A 230 -23.32 -8.41 -7.60
CA VAL A 230 -24.13 -7.73 -6.58
C VAL A 230 -23.21 -7.27 -5.44
N GLY A 231 -22.24 -6.42 -5.78
CA GLY A 231 -21.32 -5.83 -4.82
C GLY A 231 -21.76 -4.43 -4.39
N GLU A 232 -21.46 -4.06 -3.15
CA GLU A 232 -21.67 -2.69 -2.68
C GLU A 232 -20.64 -1.77 -3.35
N LYS A 233 -21.08 -0.69 -4.01
CA LYS A 233 -20.15 0.29 -4.59
C LYS A 233 -19.59 1.19 -3.49
N VAL A 234 -18.33 0.99 -3.14
CA VAL A 234 -17.65 1.67 -2.02
C VAL A 234 -16.60 2.68 -2.48
N LEU A 235 -16.07 2.54 -3.70
CA LEU A 235 -15.15 3.51 -4.32
C LEU A 235 -15.58 3.86 -5.76
N PRO A 236 -15.27 5.07 -6.24
CA PRO A 236 -15.36 5.41 -7.66
C PRO A 236 -14.33 4.61 -8.47
N PRO A 237 -14.68 4.17 -9.70
CA PRO A 237 -13.76 3.42 -10.56
C PRO A 237 -12.52 4.22 -10.95
N GLU A 238 -12.58 5.55 -10.97
CA GLU A 238 -11.45 6.44 -11.22
C GLU A 238 -10.39 6.33 -10.12
N VAL A 239 -10.81 6.29 -8.86
CA VAL A 239 -9.90 6.12 -7.70
C VAL A 239 -9.24 4.76 -7.76
N THR A 240 -10.01 3.70 -8.00
CA THR A 240 -9.46 2.35 -8.09
C THR A 240 -8.51 2.20 -9.26
N TYR A 241 -8.83 2.81 -10.41
CA TYR A 241 -7.94 2.80 -11.57
C TYR A 241 -6.60 3.47 -11.25
N LEU A 242 -6.59 4.64 -10.61
CA LEU A 242 -5.34 5.34 -10.29
C LEU A 242 -4.49 4.57 -9.27
N ILE A 243 -5.10 3.98 -8.24
CA ILE A 243 -4.38 3.11 -7.29
C ILE A 243 -3.78 1.90 -8.01
N SER A 244 -4.58 1.16 -8.78
CA SER A 244 -4.10 0.00 -9.55
C SER A 244 -3.00 0.40 -10.53
N HIS A 245 -3.15 1.53 -11.24
CA HIS A 245 -2.15 2.04 -12.19
C HIS A 245 -0.83 2.46 -11.50
N ILE A 246 -0.88 2.94 -10.25
CA ILE A 246 0.34 3.18 -9.46
C ILE A 246 0.97 1.84 -9.06
N LEU A 247 0.17 0.90 -8.55
CA LEU A 247 0.67 -0.37 -8.03
C LEU A 247 1.18 -1.33 -9.11
N LEU A 248 0.68 -1.26 -10.35
CA LEU A 248 1.16 -2.09 -11.47
C LEU A 248 2.44 -1.54 -12.13
N ASP A 249 2.76 -0.27 -11.91
CA ASP A 249 3.89 0.41 -12.55
C ASP A 249 5.20 0.05 -11.84
N ASN A 250 6.07 -0.69 -12.55
CA ASN A 250 7.37 -1.07 -12.02
C ASN A 250 8.33 0.13 -11.89
N ASN A 251 8.18 1.17 -12.73
CA ASN A 251 8.98 2.38 -12.62
C ASN A 251 8.62 3.17 -11.36
N ALA A 252 7.34 3.16 -10.96
CA ALA A 252 6.89 3.83 -9.74
C ALA A 252 7.52 3.25 -8.46
N ARG A 253 8.07 2.02 -8.52
CA ARG A 253 8.56 1.26 -7.36
C ARG A 253 10.05 0.88 -7.44
N SER A 254 10.74 1.33 -8.49
CA SER A 254 12.10 0.88 -8.81
C SER A 254 13.18 1.42 -7.87
N GLN A 255 12.92 2.53 -7.18
CA GLN A 255 13.88 3.11 -6.23
C GLN A 255 14.06 2.21 -5.00
N ALA A 256 12.96 1.64 -4.48
CA ALA A 256 12.99 0.74 -3.34
C ALA A 256 13.23 -0.73 -3.74
N PHE A 257 12.72 -1.16 -4.89
CA PHE A 257 12.69 -2.59 -5.24
C PHE A 257 13.54 -2.97 -6.46
N GLY A 258 14.21 -2.01 -7.09
CA GLY A 258 14.95 -2.21 -8.34
C GLY A 258 14.03 -2.44 -9.55
N SER A 259 14.61 -2.36 -10.74
CA SER A 259 13.89 -2.64 -12.00
C SER A 259 13.64 -4.14 -12.20
N SER A 260 14.50 -5.02 -11.66
CA SER A 260 14.38 -6.48 -11.74
C SER A 260 13.75 -7.06 -10.47
N SER A 261 12.52 -6.64 -10.16
CA SER A 261 11.84 -7.01 -8.92
C SER A 261 11.06 -8.33 -9.04
N GLN A 262 11.02 -9.13 -7.96
CA GLN A 262 10.12 -10.29 -7.83
C GLN A 262 8.62 -9.89 -7.83
N LEU A 263 8.34 -8.60 -7.71
CA LEU A 263 6.98 -8.05 -7.81
C LEU A 263 6.49 -7.93 -9.26
N VAL A 264 7.29 -8.34 -10.25
CA VAL A 264 6.93 -8.34 -11.67
C VAL A 264 6.59 -9.76 -12.11
N ILE A 265 5.41 -9.92 -12.71
CA ILE A 265 5.03 -11.13 -13.44
C ILE A 265 5.19 -10.83 -14.93
N PRO A 266 6.18 -11.44 -15.62
CA PRO A 266 6.42 -11.15 -17.04
C PRO A 266 5.18 -11.40 -17.90
N GLY A 267 4.86 -10.45 -18.77
CA GLY A 267 3.72 -10.54 -19.68
C GLY A 267 2.35 -10.25 -19.06
N HIS A 268 2.28 -9.84 -17.79
CA HIS A 268 1.02 -9.54 -17.10
C HIS A 268 1.07 -8.22 -16.32
N ALA A 269 0.00 -7.42 -16.45
CA ALA A 269 -0.25 -6.22 -15.68
C ALA A 269 -0.81 -6.56 -14.29
N VAL A 270 0.09 -6.77 -13.32
CA VAL A 270 -0.28 -7.12 -11.95
C VAL A 270 -0.05 -5.94 -11.01
N SER A 271 -1.12 -5.47 -10.37
CA SER A 271 -1.05 -4.48 -9.30
C SER A 271 -0.60 -5.18 -8.02
N VAL A 272 0.44 -4.68 -7.34
CA VAL A 272 0.98 -5.37 -6.16
C VAL A 272 1.45 -4.39 -5.10
N LYS A 273 1.21 -4.76 -3.83
CA LYS A 273 1.66 -4.02 -2.66
C LYS A 273 2.25 -4.96 -1.62
N THR A 274 3.44 -4.60 -1.16
CA THR A 274 4.11 -5.25 -0.02
C THR A 274 3.74 -4.58 1.32
N GLY A 275 3.85 -5.33 2.41
CA GLY A 275 3.72 -4.86 3.78
C GLY A 275 4.83 -5.43 4.64
N THR A 276 5.43 -4.60 5.48
CA THR A 276 6.39 -5.01 6.49
C THR A 276 6.10 -4.17 7.73
N THR A 277 5.96 -4.83 8.87
CA THR A 277 5.78 -4.19 10.18
C THR A 277 7.10 -3.68 10.73
N ASP A 278 7.07 -2.60 11.49
CA ASP A 278 8.27 -2.04 12.13
C ASP A 278 8.96 -3.05 13.06
N ASP A 279 8.18 -3.87 13.79
CA ASP A 279 8.70 -4.94 14.65
C ASP A 279 9.07 -6.24 13.89
N LEU A 280 8.97 -6.23 12.56
CA LEU A 280 9.33 -7.35 11.67
C LEU A 280 8.67 -8.67 12.03
N ARG A 281 7.42 -8.62 12.52
CA ARG A 281 6.62 -9.80 12.88
C ARG A 281 5.81 -10.32 11.71
N ASP A 282 5.36 -9.40 10.86
CA ASP A 282 4.51 -9.70 9.72
C ASP A 282 5.10 -9.18 8.42
N ASN A 283 5.14 -10.06 7.43
CA ASN A 283 5.46 -9.73 6.06
C ASN A 283 4.29 -10.06 5.16
N TRP A 284 3.91 -9.13 4.28
CA TRP A 284 2.79 -9.29 3.38
C TRP A 284 3.20 -8.98 1.94
N THR A 285 2.61 -9.72 1.00
CA THR A 285 2.53 -9.31 -0.40
C THR A 285 1.12 -9.61 -0.89
N ILE A 286 0.42 -8.59 -1.35
CA ILE A 286 -0.93 -8.71 -1.91
C ILE A 286 -0.89 -8.14 -3.32
N GLY A 287 -1.28 -8.95 -4.29
CA GLY A 287 -1.36 -8.51 -5.67
C GLY A 287 -2.56 -9.07 -6.40
N PHE A 288 -3.00 -8.35 -7.42
CA PHE A 288 -4.25 -8.62 -8.10
C PHE A 288 -4.21 -8.19 -9.57
N THR A 289 -5.03 -8.88 -10.35
CA THR A 289 -5.52 -8.50 -11.67
C THR A 289 -7.04 -8.29 -11.56
N PRO A 290 -7.74 -7.87 -12.64
CA PRO A 290 -9.22 -7.86 -12.63
C PRO A 290 -9.86 -9.23 -12.33
N SER A 291 -9.16 -10.34 -12.63
CA SER A 291 -9.69 -11.71 -12.48
C SER A 291 -9.21 -12.46 -11.25
N PHE A 292 -8.01 -12.16 -10.73
CA PHE A 292 -7.41 -12.94 -9.63
C PHE A 292 -6.76 -12.04 -8.59
N LEU A 293 -6.78 -12.50 -7.33
CA LEU A 293 -6.05 -11.90 -6.23
C LEU A 293 -5.30 -12.98 -5.47
N VAL A 294 -4.05 -12.68 -5.12
CA VAL A 294 -3.20 -13.51 -4.27
C VAL A 294 -2.70 -12.65 -3.12
N ALA A 295 -2.99 -13.06 -1.89
CA ALA A 295 -2.37 -12.55 -0.68
C ALA A 295 -1.43 -13.61 -0.11
N ALA A 296 -0.21 -13.23 0.22
CA ALA A 296 0.77 -14.08 0.90
C ALA A 296 1.27 -13.38 2.17
N TRP A 297 1.53 -14.19 3.19
CA TRP A 297 2.10 -13.75 4.46
C TRP A 297 3.21 -14.68 4.92
N THR A 298 4.22 -14.13 5.60
CA THR A 298 5.24 -14.88 6.33
C THR A 298 5.49 -14.24 7.69
N GLY A 299 5.76 -15.06 8.70
CA GLY A 299 5.98 -14.63 10.08
C GLY A 299 5.93 -15.80 11.04
N ASN A 300 5.76 -15.51 12.33
CA ASN A 300 5.72 -16.53 13.39
C ASN A 300 4.41 -16.44 14.18
N ASN A 301 3.85 -17.60 14.54
CA ASN A 301 2.55 -17.63 15.20
C ASN A 301 2.55 -16.93 16.56
N ASP A 302 3.65 -17.06 17.28
CA ASP A 302 3.94 -16.48 18.60
C ASP A 302 4.38 -15.00 18.59
N ASN A 303 4.35 -14.34 17.42
CA ASN A 303 4.80 -12.96 17.22
C ASN A 303 6.29 -12.71 17.48
N THR A 304 7.13 -13.77 17.52
CA THR A 304 8.58 -13.57 17.54
C THR A 304 9.03 -12.84 16.27
N PRO A 305 9.88 -11.80 16.38
CA PRO A 305 10.36 -11.07 15.21
C PRO A 305 11.18 -11.94 14.25
N MET A 306 11.03 -11.68 12.95
CA MET A 306 11.91 -12.18 11.91
C MET A 306 13.25 -11.41 11.92
N SER A 307 14.26 -11.92 11.22
CA SER A 307 15.57 -11.29 11.16
C SER A 307 15.54 -9.94 10.41
N PRO A 308 15.95 -8.83 11.04
CA PRO A 308 15.95 -7.49 10.43
C PRO A 308 16.89 -7.35 9.24
N TRP A 309 17.89 -8.23 9.13
CA TRP A 309 18.92 -8.16 8.09
C TRP A 309 18.59 -9.04 6.87
N LEU A 310 17.67 -10.00 7.04
CA LEU A 310 17.42 -11.05 6.05
C LEU A 310 15.97 -11.03 5.53
N VAL A 311 15.02 -10.49 6.31
CA VAL A 311 13.60 -10.47 5.93
C VAL A 311 13.10 -9.04 5.72
N SER A 312 12.51 -8.83 4.55
CA SER A 312 11.79 -7.62 4.12
C SER A 312 10.56 -8.04 3.33
N GLY A 313 9.69 -7.08 2.96
CA GLY A 313 8.54 -7.32 2.06
C GLY A 313 8.88 -8.12 0.80
N VAL A 314 10.11 -7.97 0.32
CA VAL A 314 10.59 -8.57 -0.94
C VAL A 314 11.27 -9.93 -0.70
N SER A 315 11.86 -10.16 0.47
CA SER A 315 12.53 -11.45 0.76
C SER A 315 11.69 -12.43 1.56
N GLY A 316 10.57 -11.99 2.16
CA GLY A 316 9.63 -12.84 2.91
C GLY A 316 8.47 -13.37 2.06
N ALA A 317 7.40 -12.59 1.95
CA ALA A 317 6.15 -13.03 1.32
C ALA A 317 6.13 -12.90 -0.21
N ALA A 318 6.95 -12.01 -0.80
CA ALA A 318 6.96 -11.79 -2.25
C ALA A 318 7.35 -13.03 -3.10
N PRO A 319 8.33 -13.88 -2.72
CA PRO A 319 8.61 -15.12 -3.46
C PRO A 319 7.43 -16.10 -3.51
N ILE A 320 6.71 -16.24 -2.39
CA ILE A 320 5.51 -17.09 -2.30
C ILE A 320 4.42 -16.52 -3.22
N TRP A 321 4.13 -15.22 -3.09
CA TRP A 321 3.17 -14.52 -3.92
C TRP A 321 3.51 -14.64 -5.41
N GLN A 322 4.77 -14.44 -5.80
CA GLN A 322 5.21 -14.47 -7.20
C GLN A 322 4.93 -15.83 -7.82
N LYS A 323 5.30 -16.92 -7.12
CA LYS A 323 5.09 -18.29 -7.60
C LYS A 323 3.62 -18.60 -7.81
N ILE A 324 2.79 -18.27 -6.81
CA ILE A 324 1.35 -18.52 -6.86
C ILE A 324 0.70 -17.68 -7.95
N MET A 325 1.00 -16.37 -8.02
CA MET A 325 0.44 -15.49 -9.04
C MET A 325 0.87 -15.91 -10.45
N ALA A 326 2.14 -16.28 -10.65
CA ALA A 326 2.62 -16.81 -11.92
C ALA A 326 1.90 -18.11 -12.32
N ARG A 327 1.62 -19.00 -11.36
CA ARG A 327 0.87 -20.24 -11.59
C ARG A 327 -0.57 -19.97 -12.03
N VAL A 328 -1.25 -19.03 -11.36
CA VAL A 328 -2.63 -18.65 -11.65
C VAL A 328 -2.76 -17.98 -13.03
N LEU A 329 -1.77 -17.16 -13.40
CA LEU A 329 -1.76 -16.43 -14.67
C LEU A 329 -1.16 -17.23 -15.84
N ALA A 330 -0.57 -18.40 -15.60
CA ALA A 330 0.05 -19.21 -16.65
C ALA A 330 -0.93 -19.54 -17.78
N GLY A 331 -0.60 -19.12 -19.00
CA GLY A 331 -1.43 -19.34 -20.20
C GLY A 331 -2.69 -18.46 -20.28
N LYS A 332 -2.83 -17.46 -19.39
CA LYS A 332 -3.93 -16.48 -19.43
C LYS A 332 -3.51 -15.25 -20.25
N PRO A 333 -4.46 -14.47 -20.79
CA PRO A 333 -4.14 -13.20 -21.43
C PRO A 333 -3.64 -12.17 -20.41
N ASP A 334 -2.96 -11.14 -20.91
CA ASP A 334 -2.67 -9.94 -20.12
C ASP A 334 -3.97 -9.15 -19.88
N GLU A 335 -4.22 -8.75 -18.64
CA GLU A 335 -5.45 -8.07 -18.22
C GLU A 335 -5.14 -6.75 -17.53
N TRP A 336 -5.34 -5.65 -18.25
CA TRP A 336 -5.16 -4.30 -17.70
C TRP A 336 -6.42 -3.81 -16.96
N PRO A 337 -6.26 -3.01 -15.90
CA PRO A 337 -7.40 -2.32 -15.31
C PRO A 337 -8.07 -1.42 -16.36
N LYS A 338 -9.39 -1.54 -16.52
CA LYS A 338 -10.15 -0.76 -17.50
C LYS A 338 -10.10 0.72 -17.12
N LYS A 339 -9.49 1.55 -17.97
CA LYS A 339 -9.44 3.00 -17.79
C LYS A 339 -10.85 3.62 -17.91
N PRO A 340 -11.36 4.28 -16.85
CA PRO A 340 -12.62 5.02 -16.93
C PRO A 340 -12.53 6.20 -17.90
N GLU A 341 -13.68 6.59 -18.48
CA GLU A 341 -13.75 7.69 -19.44
C GLU A 341 -13.31 9.04 -18.84
N ASN A 342 -13.58 9.25 -17.55
CA ASN A 342 -13.20 10.44 -16.81
C ASN A 342 -11.71 10.47 -16.41
N ILE A 343 -10.91 9.49 -16.81
CA ILE A 343 -9.45 9.56 -16.62
C ILE A 343 -8.79 10.23 -17.82
N VAL A 344 -8.19 11.39 -17.56
CA VAL A 344 -7.43 12.20 -18.52
C VAL A 344 -5.94 12.08 -18.24
N GLY A 345 -5.12 12.30 -19.27
CA GLY A 345 -3.67 12.29 -19.16
C GLY A 345 -3.07 13.64 -19.55
N ILE A 346 -2.17 14.17 -18.73
CA ILE A 346 -1.50 15.46 -18.98
C ILE A 346 -0.01 15.39 -18.61
N GLN A 347 0.75 16.38 -19.07
CA GLN A 347 2.12 16.59 -18.61
C GLN A 347 2.11 17.37 -17.30
N VAL A 348 2.96 16.95 -16.36
CA VAL A 348 3.24 17.65 -15.09
C VAL A 348 4.74 17.82 -14.88
N CYS A 349 5.11 18.84 -14.12
CA CYS A 349 6.48 19.07 -13.71
C CYS A 349 6.99 17.91 -12.84
N GLN A 350 8.17 17.40 -13.17
CA GLN A 350 8.75 16.21 -12.54
C GLN A 350 9.10 16.44 -11.06
N LEU A 351 9.44 17.68 -10.68
CA LEU A 351 9.73 18.04 -9.30
C LEU A 351 8.45 18.31 -8.49
N SER A 352 7.64 19.27 -8.93
CA SER A 352 6.53 19.85 -8.15
C SER A 352 5.19 19.12 -8.32
N GLY A 353 5.00 18.42 -9.44
CA GLY A 353 3.73 17.81 -9.80
C GLY A 353 2.66 18.77 -10.35
N PHE A 354 2.96 20.07 -10.52
CA PHE A 354 2.06 21.04 -11.15
C PHE A 354 2.04 20.89 -12.67
N ARG A 355 1.07 21.54 -13.34
CA ARG A 355 1.10 21.67 -14.80
C ARG A 355 2.23 22.63 -15.23
N PRO A 356 2.96 22.33 -16.31
CA PRO A 356 4.01 23.21 -16.81
C PRO A 356 3.49 24.62 -17.11
N ASN A 357 4.20 25.63 -16.63
CA ASN A 357 3.93 27.03 -16.92
C ASN A 357 5.03 27.56 -17.87
N PRO A 358 4.70 28.16 -19.03
CA PRO A 358 5.70 28.76 -19.91
C PRO A 358 6.58 29.82 -19.24
N GLU A 359 6.07 30.52 -18.23
CA GLU A 359 6.83 31.53 -17.46
C GLU A 359 7.86 30.88 -16.51
N PHE A 360 7.56 29.67 -16.04
CA PHE A 360 8.39 28.90 -15.10
C PHE A 360 8.60 27.48 -15.66
N PRO A 361 9.43 27.32 -16.71
CA PRO A 361 9.59 26.04 -17.38
C PRO A 361 10.21 24.99 -16.46
N CYS A 362 9.80 23.75 -16.64
CA CYS A 362 10.21 22.60 -15.82
C CYS A 362 10.42 21.36 -16.71
N ALA A 363 11.22 20.40 -16.25
CA ALA A 363 11.21 19.06 -16.84
C ALA A 363 9.86 18.38 -16.58
N THR A 364 9.31 17.69 -17.57
CA THR A 364 7.94 17.16 -17.52
C THR A 364 7.87 15.64 -17.58
N ARG A 365 6.79 15.09 -17.03
CA ARG A 365 6.41 13.68 -17.15
C ARG A 365 4.90 13.57 -17.36
N PHE A 366 4.47 12.47 -17.98
CA PHE A 366 3.05 12.17 -18.15
C PHE A 366 2.44 11.60 -16.86
N GLU A 367 1.19 11.96 -16.56
CA GLU A 367 0.42 11.38 -15.45
C GLU A 367 -1.09 11.36 -15.76
N TYR A 368 -1.80 10.43 -15.12
CA TYR A 368 -3.26 10.33 -15.17
C TYR A 368 -3.96 11.05 -14.01
N PHE A 369 -5.12 11.64 -14.30
CA PHE A 369 -5.94 12.38 -13.35
C PHE A 369 -7.42 12.06 -13.55
N ILE A 370 -8.20 12.21 -12.48
CA ILE A 370 -9.64 12.34 -12.58
C ILE A 370 -9.94 13.71 -13.22
N LYS A 371 -10.76 13.73 -14.26
CA LYS A 371 -11.17 14.96 -14.95
C LYS A 371 -11.73 15.98 -13.96
N GLY A 372 -11.22 17.20 -13.98
CA GLY A 372 -11.57 18.26 -13.04
C GLY A 372 -10.70 18.30 -11.77
N GLN A 373 -9.80 17.33 -11.57
CA GLN A 373 -8.82 17.31 -10.48
C GLN A 373 -7.39 17.51 -10.99
N GLU A 374 -7.20 18.01 -12.20
CA GLU A 374 -5.88 18.31 -12.74
C GLU A 374 -5.19 19.42 -11.92
N PRO A 375 -3.87 19.33 -11.67
CA PRO A 375 -3.15 20.32 -10.89
C PRO A 375 -3.18 21.72 -11.53
N SER A 376 -3.02 22.77 -10.73
CA SER A 376 -2.85 24.13 -11.23
C SER A 376 -1.54 24.28 -12.03
N LEU A 377 -1.38 25.42 -12.71
CA LEU A 377 -0.11 25.78 -13.33
C LEU A 377 0.97 25.96 -12.26
N GLU A 378 2.22 25.65 -12.63
CA GLU A 378 3.42 25.86 -11.81
C GLU A 378 3.48 27.33 -11.36
N PRO A 379 3.50 27.59 -10.04
CA PRO A 379 3.75 28.93 -9.54
C PRO A 379 5.25 29.26 -9.62
N ASN A 380 5.62 30.51 -9.37
CA ASN A 380 7.03 30.83 -9.15
C ASN A 380 7.50 30.14 -7.85
N LEU A 381 8.30 29.07 -7.98
CA LEU A 381 8.90 28.39 -6.83
C LEU A 381 10.08 29.16 -6.25
N LYS A 382 10.70 30.08 -7.01
CA LYS A 382 11.79 30.90 -6.50
C LYS A 382 11.24 32.05 -5.67
N LYS A 383 11.59 32.08 -4.39
CA LYS A 383 11.20 33.13 -3.45
C LYS A 383 12.41 33.67 -2.71
N GLY A 384 12.32 34.93 -2.29
CA GLY A 384 13.31 35.55 -1.41
C GLY A 384 13.23 34.97 -0.01
N VAL A 385 14.34 34.41 0.46
CA VAL A 385 14.49 33.80 1.79
C VAL A 385 15.58 34.54 2.54
N TRP A 386 15.35 34.80 3.83
CA TRP A 386 16.38 35.32 4.70
C TRP A 386 17.39 34.23 5.04
N ILE A 387 18.67 34.53 4.87
CA ILE A 387 19.81 33.67 5.16
C ILE A 387 20.73 34.39 6.15
N ASP A 388 21.12 33.70 7.21
CA ASP A 388 22.12 34.17 8.14
C ASP A 388 23.51 34.11 7.48
N LYS A 389 24.18 35.27 7.39
CA LYS A 389 25.49 35.40 6.71
C LYS A 389 26.61 34.60 7.36
N SER A 390 26.49 34.27 8.63
CA SER A 390 27.51 33.51 9.37
C SER A 390 27.41 32.00 9.14
N THR A 391 26.19 31.49 9.00
CA THR A 391 25.94 30.05 8.82
C THR A 391 25.62 29.68 7.38
N ASN A 392 25.27 30.66 6.54
CA ASN A 392 24.72 30.50 5.20
C ASN A 392 23.46 29.59 5.19
N ARG A 393 22.63 29.70 6.23
CA ARG A 393 21.38 28.93 6.40
C ARG A 393 20.21 29.84 6.75
N PRO A 394 18.96 29.38 6.58
CA PRO A 394 17.80 30.08 7.13
C PRO A 394 17.99 30.34 8.64
N PRO A 395 17.63 31.54 9.13
CA PRO A 395 17.84 31.92 10.53
C PRO A 395 17.04 31.04 11.48
N LEU A 396 17.61 30.77 12.65
CA LEU A 396 16.88 30.16 13.76
C LEU A 396 15.75 31.11 14.24
N PRO A 397 14.67 30.56 14.82
CA PRO A 397 13.60 31.38 15.38
C PRO A 397 14.13 32.45 16.35
N GLY A 398 13.76 33.72 16.11
CA GLY A 398 14.17 34.86 16.93
C GLY A 398 15.45 35.58 16.49
N VAL A 399 16.19 35.05 15.50
CA VAL A 399 17.34 35.76 14.91
C VAL A 399 16.86 36.79 13.89
N THR A 400 17.20 38.06 14.11
CA THR A 400 16.78 39.19 13.23
C THR A 400 17.94 40.02 12.69
N GLU A 401 19.17 39.75 13.13
CA GLU A 401 20.37 40.50 12.74
C GLU A 401 21.27 39.65 11.84
N ASN A 402 22.19 40.30 11.10
CA ASN A 402 23.15 39.64 10.21
C ASN A 402 22.53 38.75 9.12
N LEU A 403 21.35 39.14 8.62
CA LEU A 403 20.63 38.44 7.57
C LEU A 403 20.86 39.09 6.19
N GLU A 404 20.80 38.28 5.15
CA GLU A 404 20.64 38.73 3.77
C GLU A 404 19.52 37.98 3.06
N MET A 405 18.99 38.58 2.01
CA MET A 405 17.96 37.96 1.20
C MET A 405 18.62 37.25 0.02
N GLN A 406 18.28 35.98 -0.16
CA GLN A 406 18.73 35.15 -1.28
C GLN A 406 17.52 34.47 -1.94
N ASP A 407 17.56 34.27 -3.25
CA ASP A 407 16.50 33.57 -3.98
C ASP A 407 16.69 32.06 -3.88
N HIS A 408 15.67 31.37 -3.39
CA HIS A 408 15.69 29.93 -3.17
C HIS A 408 14.40 29.24 -3.65
N ILE A 409 14.49 27.93 -3.91
CA ILE A 409 13.34 27.12 -4.32
C ILE A 409 12.55 26.74 -3.08
N MET A 410 11.34 27.30 -2.95
CA MET A 410 10.43 27.06 -1.84
C MET A 410 9.32 26.12 -2.25
N LEU A 411 9.21 25.00 -1.53
CA LEU A 411 8.21 23.97 -1.75
C LEU A 411 7.24 23.88 -0.56
N SER A 412 6.01 23.46 -0.86
CA SER A 412 5.00 23.17 0.15
C SER A 412 4.27 21.91 -0.24
N ASP A 413 4.10 21.00 0.72
CA ASP A 413 3.28 19.81 0.58
C ASP A 413 1.96 19.97 1.38
N PRO A 414 1.08 18.95 1.42
CA PRO A 414 -0.19 19.05 2.15
C PRO A 414 -0.06 19.34 3.65
N VAL A 415 1.06 19.02 4.28
CA VAL A 415 1.27 19.10 5.75
C VAL A 415 2.32 20.14 6.13
N GLN A 416 3.38 20.26 5.34
CA GLN A 416 4.54 21.09 5.61
C GLN A 416 4.63 22.21 4.57
N LYS A 417 4.75 23.45 5.06
CA LYS A 417 4.85 24.64 4.22
C LYS A 417 6.28 25.17 4.19
N ASP A 418 6.57 25.95 3.16
CA ASP A 418 7.74 26.82 3.13
C ASP A 418 9.08 26.10 3.37
N TYR A 419 9.25 24.94 2.74
CA TYR A 419 10.49 24.19 2.75
C TYR A 419 11.46 24.71 1.69
N CYS A 420 12.62 25.19 2.13
CA CYS A 420 13.70 25.56 1.23
C CYS A 420 14.44 24.32 0.74
N LEU A 421 14.30 24.03 -0.55
CA LEU A 421 14.86 22.82 -1.17
C LEU A 421 16.39 22.87 -1.21
N ASP A 422 16.93 24.02 -1.62
CA ASP A 422 18.33 24.26 -1.99
C ASP A 422 19.12 25.08 -0.94
N CYS A 423 18.49 25.48 0.16
CA CYS A 423 19.22 26.03 1.30
C CYS A 423 20.16 24.98 1.90
N PRO A 424 21.38 25.38 2.34
CA PRO A 424 22.27 24.49 3.09
C PRO A 424 21.59 23.91 4.33
N LYS A 425 21.82 22.62 4.60
CA LYS A 425 21.20 21.88 5.71
C LYS A 425 22.27 21.40 6.68
N GLU A 426 21.90 21.26 7.95
CA GLU A 426 22.75 20.55 8.91
C GLU A 426 22.68 19.06 8.65
N LEU A 427 23.84 18.44 8.49
CA LEU A 427 23.96 17.00 8.32
C LEU A 427 24.51 16.37 9.60
N ASP A 428 24.04 15.18 9.94
CA ASP A 428 24.61 14.33 10.97
C ASP A 428 25.88 13.62 10.45
N ASP A 429 26.53 12.83 11.32
CA ASP A 429 27.77 12.10 11.00
C ASP A 429 27.59 11.08 9.85
N LYS A 430 26.34 10.77 9.48
CA LYS A 430 25.97 9.89 8.37
C LYS A 430 25.59 10.66 7.10
N GLY A 431 25.74 11.99 7.10
CA GLY A 431 25.37 12.85 5.98
C GLY A 431 23.86 13.05 5.84
N GLN A 432 23.05 12.70 6.84
CA GLN A 432 21.59 12.88 6.81
C GLN A 432 21.19 14.19 7.47
N ILE A 433 20.08 14.80 7.02
CA ILE A 433 19.58 16.04 7.61
C ILE A 433 19.26 15.81 9.11
N LYS A 434 19.93 16.57 9.97
CA LYS A 434 19.96 16.36 11.43
C LYS A 434 18.69 16.81 12.14
N GLU A 435 18.01 17.84 11.62
CA GLU A 435 16.82 18.42 12.25
C GLU A 435 15.66 18.56 11.26
N PRO A 436 14.40 18.43 11.73
CA PRO A 436 13.25 18.76 10.90
C PRO A 436 13.37 20.22 10.45
N PRO A 437 13.21 20.51 9.14
CA PRO A 437 13.33 21.85 8.64
C PRO A 437 12.32 22.76 9.35
N TYR A 438 12.81 23.84 9.95
CA TYR A 438 11.98 24.87 10.55
C TYR A 438 11.07 25.51 9.50
N ASN A 439 9.89 26.00 9.91
CA ASN A 439 9.11 26.88 9.04
C ASN A 439 9.93 28.16 8.81
N ILE A 440 10.29 28.43 7.56
CA ILE A 440 11.15 29.55 7.19
C ILE A 440 10.29 30.80 6.97
N SER A 441 10.76 31.95 7.47
CA SER A 441 10.10 33.23 7.21
C SER A 441 10.36 33.67 5.77
N ILE A 442 9.31 33.69 4.94
CA ILE A 442 9.34 34.14 3.54
C ILE A 442 8.83 35.59 3.45
N LYS A 443 9.33 36.36 2.47
CA LYS A 443 8.81 37.70 2.16
C LYS A 443 8.08 37.77 0.81
#